data_AF-A0A352MI11-F1
#
_entry.id   AF-A0A352MI11-F1
#
_cell.length_a   1.000
_cell.length_b   1.000
_cell.length_c   1.000
_cell.angle_alpha   90.00
_cell.angle_beta   90.00
_cell.angle_gamma   90.00
#
_symmetry.space_group_name_H-M   'P 1'
#
loop_
_entity.id
_entity.type
_entity.pdbx_description
1 polymer ?
#
loop_
_entity_poly.entity_id
_entity_poly.type
_entity_poly.pdbx_seq_one_letter_code
_entity_poly.pdbx_strand_id
1 'polypeptide(L)'
;MNIDKFLKFFVPKDHSFYPLFEEDARNLAKAADLLKELLSSTDIEDHERIYQQIKEVEHIGDQITDTTYKQLNKSFITPFDRED
;
A
#
# COMPACT_ATOMS: atom_id res chain seq x y z
N MET A 1 38.31 0.52 14.63
CA MET A 1 37.70 0.61 13.29
C MET A 1 36.28 0.10 13.43
N ASN A 2 35.28 0.97 13.26
CA ASN A 2 33.89 0.65 13.61
C ASN A 2 33.30 -0.33 12.59
N ILE A 3 33.25 -1.61 12.96
CA ILE A 3 32.66 -2.70 12.19
C ILE A 3 31.19 -2.35 11.83
N ASP A 4 30.51 -1.61 12.71
CA ASP A 4 29.16 -1.09 12.51
C ASP A 4 28.99 -0.22 11.25
N LYS A 5 30.02 0.55 10.89
CA LYS A 5 30.00 1.40 9.68
C LYS A 5 30.09 0.57 8.40
N PHE A 6 30.83 -0.53 8.47
CA PHE A 6 31.01 -1.46 7.36
C PHE A 6 29.73 -2.27 7.14
N LEU A 7 29.11 -2.77 8.21
CA LEU A 7 27.83 -3.49 8.14
C LEU A 7 26.68 -2.58 7.64
N LYS A 8 26.59 -1.32 8.09
CA LYS A 8 25.61 -0.33 7.58
C LYS A 8 25.74 -0.02 6.09
N PHE A 9 26.90 -0.24 5.48
CA PHE A 9 27.10 -0.05 4.05
C PHE A 9 26.50 -1.19 3.22
N PHE A 10 26.42 -2.40 3.79
CA PHE A 10 25.79 -3.57 3.17
C PHE A 10 24.31 -3.72 3.49
N VAL A 11 23.77 -2.97 4.46
CA VAL A 11 22.31 -2.87 4.66
C VAL A 11 21.74 -2.18 3.42
N PRO A 12 20.90 -2.85 2.62
CA PRO A 12 20.21 -2.20 1.53
C PRO A 12 19.45 -1.02 2.11
N LYS A 13 19.77 0.20 1.67
CA LYS A 13 18.93 1.37 1.93
C LYS A 13 17.69 1.27 1.04
N ASP A 14 16.94 0.18 1.21
CA ASP A 14 15.75 -0.03 0.42
C ASP A 14 14.68 0.83 1.08
N HIS A 15 14.61 2.08 0.61
CA HIS A 15 13.58 3.05 0.91
C HIS A 15 12.24 2.65 0.28
N SER A 16 11.93 1.35 0.24
CA SER A 16 10.95 0.76 -0.69
C SER A 16 9.62 0.43 -0.03
N PHE A 17 9.61 0.12 1.27
CA PHE A 17 8.36 -0.15 1.99
C PHE A 17 7.53 1.11 2.23
N TYR A 18 8.15 2.23 2.64
CA TYR A 18 7.40 3.46 2.91
C TYR A 18 6.62 3.98 1.70
N PRO A 19 7.17 4.02 0.47
CA PRO A 19 6.39 4.35 -0.72
C PRO A 19 5.19 3.42 -0.95
N LEU A 20 5.34 2.12 -0.72
CA LEU A 20 4.24 1.15 -0.84
C LEU A 20 3.16 1.41 0.21
N PHE A 21 3.54 1.69 1.45
CA PHE A 21 2.59 2.04 2.52
C PHE A 21 1.88 3.37 2.24
N GLU A 22 2.60 4.37 1.74
CA GLU A 22 1.98 5.63 1.32
C GLU A 22 1.02 5.43 0.15
N GLU A 23 1.36 4.55 -0.79
CA GLU A 23 0.49 4.19 -1.91
C GLU A 23 -0.78 3.50 -1.43
N ASP A 24 -0.65 2.52 -0.55
CA ASP A 24 -1.79 1.83 0.07
C ASP A 24 -2.68 2.80 0.87
N ALA A 25 -2.07 3.68 1.66
CA ALA A 25 -2.80 4.69 2.42
C ALA A 25 -3.58 5.66 1.50
N ARG A 26 -2.99 6.08 0.38
CA ARG A 26 -3.69 6.88 -0.63
C ARG A 26 -4.82 6.10 -1.30
N ASN A 27 -4.61 4.82 -1.58
CA ASN A 27 -5.62 3.95 -2.17
C ASN A 27 -6.81 3.74 -1.21
N LEU A 28 -6.54 3.50 0.07
CA LEU A 28 -7.54 3.39 1.12
C LEU A 28 -8.34 4.69 1.29
N ALA A 29 -7.67 5.84 1.31
CA ALA A 29 -8.35 7.13 1.39
C ALA A 29 -9.30 7.35 0.20
N LYS A 30 -8.85 7.00 -1.02
CA LYS A 30 -9.69 7.04 -2.22
C LYS A 30 -10.88 6.07 -2.14
N ALA A 31 -10.68 4.86 -1.63
CA ALA A 31 -11.77 3.90 -1.41
C ALA A 31 -12.82 4.45 -0.44
N ALA A 32 -12.39 5.09 0.64
CA ALA A 32 -13.27 5.71 1.62
C ALA A 32 -14.06 6.89 1.03
N ASP A 33 -13.42 7.73 0.21
CA ASP A 33 -14.09 8.83 -0.49
C ASP A 33 -15.15 8.31 -1.48
N LEU A 34 -14.83 7.26 -2.25
CA LEU A 34 -15.79 6.62 -3.16
C LEU A 34 -16.95 5.98 -2.41
N LEU A 35 -16.68 5.30 -1.30
CA LEU A 35 -17.74 4.71 -0.48
C LEU A 35 -18.66 5.80 0.10
N LYS A 36 -18.09 6.93 0.53
CA LYS A 36 -18.87 8.08 0.99
C LYS A 36 -19.73 8.67 -0.13
N GLU A 37 -19.20 8.77 -1.36
CA GLU A 37 -19.95 9.21 -2.54
C GLU A 37 -21.11 8.26 -2.83
N LEU A 38 -20.86 6.95 -2.83
CA LEU A 38 -21.87 5.91 -3.05
C LEU A 38 -23.04 6.04 -2.06
N LEU A 39 -22.71 6.16 -0.76
CA LEU A 39 -23.71 6.28 0.30
C LEU A 39 -24.47 7.62 0.29
N SER A 40 -23.90 8.64 -0.33
CA SER A 40 -24.52 9.97 -0.43
C SER A 40 -25.37 10.13 -1.70
N SER A 41 -25.16 9.29 -2.72
CA SER A 41 -25.93 9.34 -3.96
C SER A 41 -27.30 8.70 -3.79
N THR A 42 -28.32 9.27 -4.45
CA THR A 42 -29.67 8.72 -4.54
C THR A 42 -30.00 8.15 -5.92
N ASP A 43 -29.08 8.29 -6.88
CA ASP A 43 -29.24 7.81 -8.26
C ASP A 43 -28.63 6.42 -8.43
N ILE A 44 -29.42 5.49 -8.98
CA ILE A 44 -29.02 4.09 -9.21
C ILE A 44 -27.91 4.00 -10.27
N GLU A 45 -27.90 4.89 -11.27
CA GLU A 45 -26.87 4.88 -12.30
C GLU A 45 -25.50 5.30 -11.74
N ASP A 46 -25.50 6.27 -10.81
CA ASP A 46 -24.30 6.64 -10.06
C ASP A 46 -23.83 5.52 -9.12
N HIS A 47 -24.76 4.77 -8.52
CA HIS A 47 -24.40 3.64 -7.65
C HIS A 47 -23.57 2.60 -8.38
N GLU A 48 -24.03 2.17 -9.57
CA GLU A 48 -23.29 1.19 -10.37
C GLU A 48 -21.93 1.73 -10.80
N ARG A 49 -21.87 2.98 -11.27
CA ARG A 49 -20.61 3.63 -11.65
C ARG A 49 -19.60 3.67 -10.51
N ILE A 50 -20.02 4.13 -9.33
CA ILE A 50 -19.15 4.25 -8.16
C ILE A 50 -18.75 2.87 -7.64
N TYR A 51 -19.67 1.89 -7.66
CA TYR A 51 -19.35 0.50 -7.31
C TYR A 51 -18.22 -0.07 -8.18
N GLN A 52 -18.28 0.13 -9.50
CA GLN A 52 -17.19 -0.30 -10.39
C GLN A 52 -15.87 0.41 -10.05
N GLN A 53 -15.91 1.71 -9.72
CA GLN A 53 -14.71 2.43 -9.28
C GLN A 53 -14.13 1.88 -7.96
N ILE A 54 -14.99 1.48 -7.01
CA ILE A 54 -14.57 0.83 -5.76
C ILE A 54 -13.92 -0.52 -6.06
N LYS A 55 -14.47 -1.32 -7.00
CA LYS A 55 -13.87 -2.59 -7.43
C LYS A 55 -12.49 -2.41 -8.04
N GLU A 56 -12.28 -1.37 -8.84
CA GLU A 56 -10.96 -1.06 -9.39
C GLU A 56 -9.95 -0.66 -8.30
N VAL A 57 -10.39 0.17 -7.33
CA VAL A 57 -9.54 0.59 -6.20
C VAL A 57 -9.19 -0.59 -5.28
N GLU A 58 -10.12 -1.53 -5.09
CA GLU A 58 -9.86 -2.79 -4.38
C GLU A 58 -8.81 -3.62 -5.11
N HIS A 59 -8.93 -3.79 -6.42
CA HIS A 59 -7.93 -4.52 -7.21
C HIS A 59 -6.53 -3.88 -7.14
N ILE A 60 -6.46 -2.55 -7.15
CA ILE A 60 -5.20 -1.81 -6.94
C ILE A 60 -4.63 -2.10 -5.54
N GLY A 61 -5.48 -2.11 -4.50
CA GLY A 61 -5.07 -2.44 -3.12
C GLY A 61 -4.47 -3.84 -3.01
N ASP A 62 -5.07 -4.83 -3.68
CA ASP A 62 -4.54 -6.20 -3.78
C ASP A 62 -3.15 -6.24 -4.44
N GLN A 63 -2.95 -5.46 -5.51
CA GLN A 63 -1.65 -5.38 -6.19
C GLN A 63 -0.56 -4.75 -5.30
N ILE A 64 -0.91 -3.70 -4.54
CA ILE A 64 0.01 -3.07 -3.58
C ILE A 64 0.36 -4.06 -2.47
N THR A 65 -0.63 -4.79 -1.97
CA THR A 65 -0.47 -5.82 -0.93
C THR A 65 0.47 -6.93 -1.41
N ASP A 66 0.22 -7.50 -2.59
CA ASP A 66 1.07 -8.54 -3.19
C ASP A 66 2.50 -8.05 -3.41
N THR A 67 2.66 -6.82 -3.89
CA THR A 67 3.98 -6.20 -4.07
C THR A 67 4.72 -6.04 -2.74
N THR A 68 4.01 -5.58 -1.70
CA THR A 68 4.55 -5.42 -0.34
C THR A 68 5.01 -6.75 0.23
N TYR A 69 4.20 -7.81 0.12
CA TYR A 69 4.60 -9.14 0.57
C TYR A 69 5.77 -9.72 -0.24
N LYS A 70 5.80 -9.51 -1.55
CA LYS A 70 6.94 -9.91 -2.39
C LYS A 70 8.23 -9.22 -1.97
N GLN A 71 8.16 -7.94 -1.61
CA GLN A 71 9.29 -7.19 -1.07
C GLN A 71 9.71 -7.76 0.29
N LEU A 72 8.76 -7.93 1.22
CA LEU A 72 8.99 -8.51 2.55
C LEU A 72 9.68 -9.88 2.49
N ASN A 73 9.24 -10.73 1.56
CA ASN A 73 9.80 -12.07 1.37
C ASN A 73 11.21 -12.07 0.77
N LYS A 74 11.58 -11.01 0.04
CA LYS A 74 12.93 -10.83 -0.53
C LYS A 74 13.87 -10.08 0.42
N SER A 75 13.34 -9.39 1.43
CA SER A 75 14.11 -8.63 2.40
C SER A 75 14.58 -9.50 3.56
N PHE A 76 15.90 -9.59 3.73
CA PHE A 76 16.53 -10.25 4.88
C PHE A 76 16.59 -9.36 6.13
N ILE A 77 16.65 -8.03 5.93
CA ILE A 77 16.60 -7.01 6.98
C ILE A 77 15.49 -6.03 6.60
N THR A 78 14.58 -5.75 7.53
CA THR A 78 13.52 -4.75 7.39
C THR A 78 13.83 -3.52 8.26
N PRO A 79 13.35 -2.32 7.90
CA PRO A 79 13.58 -1.10 8.69
C PRO A 79 12.65 -0.95 9.90
N PHE A 80 11.71 -1.88 10.07
CA PHE A 80 10.73 -2.01 11.15
C PHE A 80 10.55 -3.51 11.47
N ASP A 81 9.82 -3.84 12.52
CA ASP A 81 9.54 -5.23 12.87
C ASP A 81 8.69 -5.87 11.77
N ARG A 82 9.06 -7.07 11.32
CA ARG A 82 8.46 -7.72 10.14
C ARG A 82 6.95 -8.02 10.29
N GLU A 83 6.47 -8.08 11.53
CA GLU A 83 5.06 -8.34 11.86
C GLU A 83 4.22 -7.06 11.93
N ASP A 84 4.86 -5.88 11.93
CA ASP A 84 4.20 -4.57 11.83
C ASP A 84 3.82 -4.26 10.37
#